data_AF-A0A818ER45-F1
#
_entry.id   AF-A0A818ER45-F1
#
_cell.length_a   1.000
_cell.length_b   1.000
_cell.length_c   1.000
_cell.angle_alpha   90.00
_cell.angle_beta   90.00
_cell.angle_gamma   90.00
#
_symmetry.space_group_name_H-M   'P 1'
#
loop_
_entity.id
_entity.type
_entity.pdbx_description
1 polymer ?
#
loop_
_entity_poly.entity_id
_entity_poly.type
_entity_poly.pdbx_seq_one_letter_code
_entity_poly.pdbx_strand_id
1 'polypeptide(L)'
;CIQILQTINILFENIRNETSLYYLLSNNYVNNIILHKFDFSDEEITAYYISFLKTLSLKLNKHSINFFYNERNNEFPLYVEAIKFFNHPETMVRIAVRTLTLNVYKGIIKFIFFISKNKKK
;
A
#
# COMPACT_ATOMS: atom_id res chain seq x y z
N CYS A 1 19.34 -2.84 3.37
CA CYS A 1 17.88 -2.58 3.45
C CYS A 1 17.34 -2.05 2.11
N ILE A 2 17.99 -1.03 1.53
CA ILE A 2 17.63 -0.41 0.25
C ILE A 2 17.38 -1.43 -0.88
N GLN A 3 18.30 -2.37 -1.10
CA GLN A 3 18.17 -3.37 -2.18
C GLN A 3 16.91 -4.25 -2.05
N ILE A 4 16.47 -4.54 -0.81
CA ILE A 4 15.25 -5.31 -0.57
C ILE A 4 14.03 -4.49 -0.98
N LEU A 5 13.94 -3.23 -0.55
CA LEU A 5 12.85 -2.33 -0.93
C LEU A 5 12.78 -2.14 -2.45
N GLN A 6 13.92 -1.92 -3.08
CA GLN A 6 13.99 -1.76 -4.54
C GLN A 6 13.52 -3.01 -5.28
N THR A 7 14.03 -4.19 -4.90
CA THR A 7 13.67 -5.46 -5.55
C THR A 7 12.20 -5.80 -5.35
N ILE A 8 11.66 -5.58 -4.15
CA ILE A 8 10.25 -5.80 -3.85
C ILE A 8 9.38 -4.83 -4.65
N ASN A 9 9.80 -3.57 -4.80
CA ASN A 9 9.04 -2.60 -5.58
C ASN A 9 8.95 -3.03 -7.05
N ILE A 10 10.08 -3.44 -7.65
CA ILE A 10 10.12 -3.98 -9.02
C ILE A 10 9.23 -5.24 -9.14
N LEU A 11 9.29 -6.14 -8.16
CA LEU A 11 8.45 -7.34 -8.14
C LEU A 11 6.96 -6.98 -8.19
N PHE A 12 6.50 -6.10 -7.30
CA PHE A 12 5.08 -5.71 -7.26
C PHE A 12 4.65 -4.95 -8.50
N GLU A 13 5.48 -4.07 -9.06
CA GLU A 13 5.19 -3.39 -10.33
C GLU A 13 4.91 -4.40 -11.45
N ASN A 14 5.75 -5.44 -11.54
CA ASN A 14 5.73 -6.41 -12.64
C ASN A 14 4.74 -7.58 -12.46
N ILE A 15 4.23 -7.84 -11.27
CA ILE A 15 3.21 -8.88 -11.08
C ILE A 15 1.90 -8.48 -11.76
N ARG A 16 1.51 -9.31 -12.74
CA ARG A 16 0.25 -9.19 -13.50
C ARG A 16 -0.76 -10.27 -13.13
N ASN A 17 -0.31 -11.42 -12.64
CA ASN A 17 -1.17 -12.53 -12.28
C ASN A 17 -1.84 -12.29 -10.92
N GLU A 18 -3.16 -12.34 -10.86
CA GLU A 18 -3.94 -12.09 -9.64
C GLU A 18 -3.68 -13.14 -8.56
N THR A 19 -3.51 -14.41 -8.93
CA THR A 19 -3.21 -15.50 -8.01
C THR A 19 -1.84 -15.30 -7.35
N SER A 20 -0.82 -14.93 -8.12
CA SER A 20 0.51 -14.61 -7.57
C SER A 20 0.46 -13.42 -6.61
N LEU A 21 -0.29 -12.38 -6.97
CA LEU A 21 -0.52 -11.22 -6.10
C LEU A 21 -1.20 -11.64 -4.79
N TYR A 22 -2.25 -12.47 -4.89
CA TYR A 22 -2.99 -12.97 -3.74
C TYR A 22 -2.07 -13.71 -2.76
N TYR A 23 -1.25 -14.65 -3.24
CA TYR A 23 -0.33 -15.41 -2.39
C TYR A 23 0.74 -14.55 -1.70
N LEU A 24 1.20 -13.48 -2.36
CA LEU A 24 2.19 -12.58 -1.77
C LEU A 24 1.58 -11.72 -0.67
N LEU A 25 0.33 -11.26 -0.85
CA LEU A 25 -0.37 -10.44 0.13
C LEU A 25 -0.90 -11.26 1.31
N SER A 26 -1.34 -12.51 1.09
CA SER A 26 -2.00 -13.34 2.11
C SER A 26 -1.10 -13.73 3.30
N ASN A 27 0.22 -13.71 3.11
CA ASN A 27 1.19 -14.16 4.12
C ASN A 27 1.63 -13.07 5.12
N ASN A 28 1.00 -11.88 5.09
CA ASN A 28 1.32 -10.74 5.96
C ASN A 28 2.76 -10.19 5.92
N TYR A 29 3.69 -10.78 5.16
CA TYR A 29 5.05 -10.25 4.99
C TYR A 29 5.04 -8.82 4.46
N VAL A 30 4.12 -8.48 3.56
CA VAL A 30 3.96 -7.12 3.04
C VAL A 30 3.56 -6.14 4.14
N ASN A 31 2.64 -6.53 5.04
CA ASN A 31 2.27 -5.70 6.19
C ASN A 31 3.44 -5.52 7.16
N ASN A 32 4.26 -6.54 7.36
CA ASN A 32 5.48 -6.42 8.17
C ASN A 32 6.48 -5.42 7.56
N ILE A 33 6.60 -5.37 6.23
CA ILE A 33 7.45 -4.38 5.55
C ILE A 33 6.86 -2.98 5.67
N ILE A 34 5.54 -2.82 5.50
CA ILE A 34 4.85 -1.53 5.68
C ILE A 34 5.12 -0.98 7.09
N LEU A 35 4.98 -1.83 8.12
CA LEU A 35 5.11 -1.45 9.53
C LEU A 35 6.57 -1.42 10.03
N HIS A 36 7.54 -1.80 9.19
CA HIS A 36 8.93 -1.81 9.57
C HIS A 36 9.44 -0.39 9.84
N LYS A 37 10.17 -0.22 10.95
CA LYS A 37 10.75 1.06 11.34
C LYS A 37 12.03 1.31 10.55
N PHE A 38 11.90 1.90 9.36
CA PHE A 38 13.05 2.36 8.59
C PHE A 38 13.64 3.64 9.18
N ASP A 39 14.91 3.89 8.87
CA ASP A 39 15.56 5.17 9.15
C ASP A 39 15.24 6.15 8.01
N PHE A 40 14.25 7.02 8.25
CA PHE A 40 13.81 8.03 7.28
C PHE A 40 14.66 9.31 7.30
N SER A 41 15.75 9.34 8.07
CA SER A 41 16.78 10.39 7.90
C SER A 41 17.55 10.23 6.60
N ASP A 42 17.56 9.02 6.05
CA ASP A 42 18.05 8.70 4.72
C ASP A 42 16.96 8.97 3.67
N GLU A 43 17.20 9.97 2.81
CA GLU A 43 16.28 10.36 1.74
C GLU A 43 16.07 9.25 0.70
N GLU A 44 17.09 8.43 0.44
CA GLU A 44 17.01 7.32 -0.51
C GLU A 44 16.07 6.23 0.02
N ILE A 45 16.20 5.87 1.30
CA ILE A 45 15.27 4.93 1.95
C ILE A 45 13.84 5.46 1.90
N THR A 46 13.65 6.75 2.19
CA THR A 46 12.34 7.40 2.14
C THR A 46 11.72 7.34 0.75
N ALA A 47 12.50 7.63 -0.29
CA ALA A 47 12.06 7.58 -1.67
C ALA A 47 11.61 6.16 -2.09
N TYR A 48 12.42 5.13 -1.78
CA TYR A 48 12.05 3.74 -2.09
C TYR A 48 10.84 3.27 -1.30
N TYR A 49 10.75 3.61 -0.01
CA TYR A 49 9.63 3.24 0.83
C TYR A 49 8.32 3.85 0.31
N ILE A 50 8.31 5.15 0.00
CA ILE A 50 7.12 5.82 -0.54
C ILE A 50 6.75 5.29 -1.93
N SER A 51 7.74 4.98 -2.77
CA SER A 51 7.50 4.33 -4.05
C SER A 51 6.85 2.96 -3.87
N PHE A 52 7.35 2.14 -2.93
CA PHE A 52 6.76 0.85 -2.57
C PHE A 52 5.31 0.97 -2.10
N LEU A 53 5.01 1.88 -1.16
CA LEU A 53 3.63 2.10 -0.71
C LEU A 53 2.72 2.53 -1.87
N LYS A 54 3.19 3.43 -2.74
CA LYS A 54 2.46 3.87 -3.93
C LYS A 54 2.17 2.68 -4.86
N THR A 55 3.15 1.81 -5.11
CA THR A 55 3.00 0.60 -5.92
C THR A 55 1.94 -0.34 -5.35
N LEU A 56 1.95 -0.58 -4.04
CA LEU A 56 0.91 -1.38 -3.38
C LEU A 56 -0.48 -0.76 -3.54
N SER A 57 -0.58 0.56 -3.42
CA SER A 57 -1.86 1.28 -3.59
C SER A 57 -2.48 1.07 -4.98
N LEU A 58 -1.65 0.92 -6.02
CA LEU A 58 -2.10 0.64 -7.39
C LEU A 58 -2.65 -0.79 -7.55
N LYS A 59 -2.27 -1.72 -6.65
CA LYS A 59 -2.74 -3.11 -6.66
C LYS A 59 -4.00 -3.33 -5.80
N LEU A 60 -4.52 -2.28 -5.18
CA LEU A 60 -5.77 -2.35 -4.40
C LEU A 60 -6.97 -2.66 -5.31
N ASN A 61 -7.68 -3.72 -4.96
CA ASN A 61 -8.91 -4.13 -5.61
C ASN A 61 -9.84 -4.82 -4.60
N LYS A 62 -11.03 -5.25 -5.04
CA LYS A 62 -12.05 -5.89 -4.20
C LYS A 62 -11.56 -7.13 -3.44
N HIS A 63 -10.54 -7.82 -3.93
CA HIS A 63 -9.97 -9.02 -3.35
C HIS A 63 -8.73 -8.74 -2.50
N SER A 64 -7.95 -7.72 -2.84
CA SER A 64 -6.69 -7.40 -2.13
C SER A 64 -6.83 -6.42 -0.97
N ILE A 65 -7.88 -5.59 -0.97
CA ILE A 65 -8.05 -4.52 0.03
C ILE A 65 -8.08 -5.04 1.48
N ASN A 66 -8.68 -6.21 1.69
CA ASN A 66 -8.79 -6.81 3.03
C ASN A 66 -7.43 -7.20 3.60
N PHE A 67 -6.42 -7.48 2.76
CA PHE A 67 -5.07 -7.80 3.25
C PHE A 67 -4.37 -6.61 3.89
N PHE A 68 -4.82 -5.38 3.59
CA PHE A 68 -4.25 -4.16 4.15
C PHE A 68 -5.12 -3.57 5.27
N TYR A 69 -6.18 -4.26 5.69
CA TYR A 69 -7.01 -3.84 6.82
C TYR A 69 -6.71 -4.69 8.05
N ASN A 70 -6.43 -4.02 9.17
CA ASN A 70 -6.24 -4.66 10.45
C ASN A 70 -7.50 -4.52 11.29
N GLU A 71 -8.28 -5.59 11.40
CA GLU A 71 -9.54 -5.63 12.16
C GLU A 71 -9.36 -5.40 13.66
N ARG A 72 -8.18 -5.74 14.23
CA ARG A 72 -7.96 -5.61 15.69
C ARG A 72 -7.87 -4.15 16.12
N ASN A 73 -7.27 -3.32 15.28
CA ASN A 73 -7.05 -1.90 15.58
C ASN A 73 -7.98 -0.97 14.78
N ASN A 74 -8.77 -1.51 13.85
CA ASN A 74 -9.53 -0.77 12.85
C ASN A 74 -8.66 0.19 12.02
N GLU A 75 -7.47 -0.27 11.66
CA GLU A 75 -6.47 0.53 10.95
C GLU A 75 -6.24 0.00 9.55
N PHE A 76 -5.82 0.89 8.66
CA PHE A 76 -5.35 0.54 7.32
C PHE A 76 -3.87 0.92 7.20
N PRO A 77 -2.93 0.04 7.61
CA PRO A 77 -1.50 0.35 7.75
C PRO A 77 -0.89 1.04 6.53
N LEU A 78 -1.27 0.62 5.32
CA LEU A 78 -0.79 1.22 4.08
C LEU A 78 -1.05 2.75 4.01
N TYR A 79 -2.20 3.20 4.51
CA TYR A 79 -2.56 4.62 4.52
C TYR A 79 -2.01 5.34 5.76
N VAL A 80 -2.08 4.69 6.93
CA VAL A 80 -1.56 5.23 8.19
C VAL A 80 -0.07 5.54 8.09
N GLU A 81 0.72 4.68 7.44
CA GLU A 81 2.14 4.94 7.24
C GLU A 81 2.38 6.02 6.18
N ALA A 82 1.62 6.02 5.08
CA ALA A 82 1.81 7.01 4.01
C ALA A 82 1.50 8.45 4.46
N ILE A 83 0.47 8.66 5.29
CA ILE A 83 0.04 10.00 5.67
C ILE A 83 1.07 10.72 6.56
N LYS A 84 1.98 10.00 7.22
CA LYS A 84 3.11 10.58 7.97
C LYS A 84 4.00 11.48 7.09
N PHE A 85 4.02 11.23 5.78
CA PHE A 85 4.83 11.96 4.80
C PHE A 85 4.03 13.04 4.04
N PHE A 86 2.81 13.37 4.47
CA PHE A 86 1.95 14.34 3.77
C PHE A 86 2.60 15.72 3.57
N ASN A 87 3.35 16.18 4.57
CA ASN A 87 4.05 17.47 4.56
C ASN A 87 5.58 17.33 4.39
N HIS A 88 6.04 16.28 3.70
CA HIS A 88 7.47 16.08 3.44
C HIS A 88 8.06 17.24 2.62
N PRO A 89 9.30 17.70 2.85
CA PRO A 89 9.91 18.80 2.10
C PRO A 89 10.08 18.51 0.60
N GLU A 90 10.34 17.24 0.27
CA GLU A 90 10.56 16.79 -1.10
C GLU A 90 9.22 16.64 -1.86
N THR A 91 9.12 17.29 -3.02
CA THR A 91 7.85 17.41 -3.75
C THR A 91 7.38 16.08 -4.33
N MET A 92 8.30 15.22 -4.78
CA MET A 92 7.95 13.93 -5.35
C MET A 92 7.34 13.00 -4.30
N VAL A 93 7.87 12.99 -3.07
CA VAL A 93 7.23 12.30 -1.93
C VAL A 93 5.80 12.79 -1.72
N ARG A 94 5.56 14.11 -1.68
CA ARG A 94 4.18 14.64 -1.50
C ARG A 94 3.24 14.23 -2.64
N ILE A 95 3.73 14.22 -3.88
CA ILE A 95 2.94 13.75 -5.04
C ILE A 95 2.58 12.28 -4.87
N ALA A 96 3.55 11.43 -4.53
CA ALA A 96 3.33 10.01 -4.33
C ALA A 96 2.33 9.72 -3.20
N VAL A 97 2.41 10.43 -2.06
CA VAL A 97 1.46 10.31 -0.96
C VAL A 97 0.04 10.71 -1.38
N ARG A 98 -0.11 11.78 -2.18
CA ARG A 98 -1.42 12.20 -2.71
C ARG A 98 -1.99 11.17 -3.68
N THR A 99 -1.19 10.65 -4.59
CA THR A 99 -1.60 9.58 -5.51
C THR A 99 -2.04 8.33 -4.74
N LEU A 100 -1.25 7.92 -3.74
CA LEU A 100 -1.59 6.81 -2.86
C LEU A 100 -2.93 7.05 -2.16
N THR A 101 -3.13 8.24 -1.59
CA THR A 101 -4.37 8.63 -0.92
C THR A 101 -5.57 8.44 -1.86
N LEU A 102 -5.49 8.97 -3.08
CA LEU A 102 -6.55 8.82 -4.09
C LEU A 102 -6.81 7.35 -4.45
N ASN A 103 -5.76 6.53 -4.59
CA ASN A 103 -5.89 5.10 -4.88
C ASN A 103 -6.58 4.34 -3.75
N VAL A 104 -6.23 4.65 -2.50
CA VAL A 104 -6.86 4.04 -1.31
C VAL A 104 -8.34 4.40 -1.26
N TYR A 105 -8.71 5.67 -1.41
CA TYR A 105 -10.12 6.09 -1.44
C TYR A 105 -10.89 5.40 -2.56
N LYS A 106 -10.33 5.35 -3.78
CA LYS A 106 -10.92 4.62 -4.91
C LYS A 106 -11.14 3.14 -4.60
N GLY A 107 -10.15 2.49 -3.97
CA GLY A 107 -10.22 1.09 -3.55
C GLY A 107 -11.34 0.84 -2.54
N ILE A 108 -11.42 1.66 -1.48
CA ILE A 108 -12.44 1.57 -0.43
C ILE A 108 -13.84 1.78 -1.01
N ILE A 109 -14.05 2.80 -1.84
CA ILE A 109 -15.35 3.07 -2.46
C ILE A 109 -15.80 1.86 -3.30
N LYS A 110 -14.90 1.28 -4.10
CA LYS A 110 -15.20 0.09 -4.91
C LYS A 110 -15.56 -1.12 -4.06
N PHE A 111 -14.90 -1.28 -2.91
CA PHE A 111 -15.19 -2.33 -1.94
C PHE A 111 -16.57 -2.15 -1.28
N ILE A 112 -16.88 -0.95 -0.78
CA ILE A 112 -18.20 -0.63 -0.19
C ILE A 112 -19.33 -0.90 -1.19
N PHE A 113 -19.18 -0.47 -2.44
CA PHE A 113 -20.16 -0.70 -3.49
C PHE A 113 -20.39 -2.20 -3.77
N PHE A 114 -19.31 -3.00 -3.73
CA PHE A 114 -19.40 -4.45 -3.88
C PHE A 114 -20.19 -5.11 -2.74
N ILE A 115 -19.92 -4.73 -1.48
CA ILE A 115 -20.68 -5.24 -0.33
C ILE A 115 -22.16 -4.83 -0.43
N SER A 116 -22.44 -3.59 -0.84
CA SER A 116 -23.82 -3.11 -1.01
C SER A 116 -24.59 -3.87 -2.09
N LYS A 117 -23.93 -4.37 -3.15
CA LYS A 117 -24.56 -5.20 -4.17
C LYS A 117 -24.83 -6.63 -3.69
N ASN A 118 -23.94 -7.20 -2.89
CA ASN A 118 -24.08 -8.58 -2.41
C ASN A 118 -25.03 -8.74 -1.22
N LYS A 119 -25.31 -7.68 -0.45
CA LYS A 119 -26.37 -7.69 0.59
C LYS A 119 -27.80 -7.62 0.05
N LYS A 120 -27.99 -7.43 -1.27
CA LYS A 120 -29.31 -7.39 -1.93
C LYS A 120 -29.69 -8.72 -2.61
N LYS A 121 -28.95 -9.80 -2.32
CA LYS A 121 -29.31 -11.19 -2.64
C LYS A 121 -29.51 -11.94 -1.34
#